data_AF-A0A2E7VR33-F1
#
_entry.id   AF-A0A2E7VR33-F1
#
_cell.length_a   1.000
_cell.length_b   1.000
_cell.length_c   1.000
_cell.angle_alpha   90.00
_cell.angle_beta   90.00
_cell.angle_gamma   90.00
#
_symmetry.space_group_name_H-M   'P 1'
#
loop_
_entity.id
_entity.type
_entity.pdbx_description
1 polymer ?
#
loop_
_entity_poly.entity_id
_entity_poly.type
_entity_poly.pdbx_seq_one_letter_code
_entity_poly.pdbx_strand_id
1 'polypeptide(L)' 'MNNYALKIWLFLSSFGIMFAVLSWIQDTFLTEWLLGYKKGIFALITGFIMYECLAKKTISK' A
#
# COMPACT_ATOMS: atom_id res chain seq x y z
N MET A 1 15.83 -11.13 -15.88
CA MET A 1 15.62 -10.29 -14.68
C MET A 1 14.98 -11.14 -13.60
N ASN A 2 15.49 -11.07 -12.37
CA ASN A 2 15.12 -11.99 -11.30
C ASN A 2 13.66 -11.72 -10.86
N ASN A 3 12.76 -12.69 -11.00
CA ASN A 3 11.31 -12.52 -10.75
C ASN A 3 10.99 -12.01 -9.32
N TYR A 4 11.91 -12.22 -8.38
CA TYR A 4 11.82 -11.70 -7.01
C TYR A 4 11.95 -10.18 -6.93
N ALA A 5 12.85 -9.58 -7.71
CA ALA A 5 13.03 -8.13 -7.74
C ALA A 5 11.79 -7.43 -8.29
N LEU A 6 11.13 -8.02 -9.29
CA LEU A 6 9.90 -7.50 -9.89
C LEU A 6 8.74 -7.54 -8.89
N LYS A 7 8.61 -8.61 -8.11
CA LYS A 7 7.61 -8.71 -7.02
C LYS A 7 7.84 -7.66 -5.94
N ILE A 8 9.08 -7.47 -5.50
CA ILE A 8 9.44 -6.45 -4.50
C ILE A 8 9.16 -5.05 -5.04
N TRP A 9 9.48 -4.80 -6.31
CA TRP A 9 9.20 -3.53 -6.96
C TRP A 9 7.71 -3.20 -7.05
N LEU A 10 6.88 -4.17 -7.47
CA LEU A 10 5.42 -4.03 -7.50
C LEU A 10 4.83 -3.78 -6.11
N PHE A 11 5.36 -4.47 -5.10
CA PHE A 11 4.96 -4.27 -3.72
C PHE A 11 5.30 -2.87 -3.21
N LEU A 12 6.55 -2.43 -3.41
CA LEU A 12 7.02 -1.12 -2.97
C LEU A 12 6.30 0.03 -3.68
N SER A 13 6.00 -0.14 -4.97
CA SER A 13 5.21 0.83 -5.76
C SER A 13 3.76 0.91 -5.26
N SER A 14 3.10 -0.22 -5.02
CA SER A 14 1.73 -0.24 -4.49
C SER A 14 1.64 0.37 -3.09
N PHE A 15 2.64 0.10 -2.25
CA PHE A 15 2.76 0.71 -0.92
C PHE A 15 2.89 2.23 -0.99
N GLY A 16 3.76 2.75 -1.87
CA GLY A 16 3.96 4.19 -2.04
C GLY A 16 2.69 4.92 -2.50
N ILE A 17 1.92 4.33 -3.41
CA ILE A 17 0.65 4.90 -3.89
C ILE A 17 -0.37 4.97 -2.73
N MET A 18 -0.51 3.92 -1.94
CA MET A 18 -1.42 3.95 -0.79
C MET A 18 -0.99 4.92 0.30
N PHE A 19 0.31 5.11 0.49
CA PHE A 19 0.82 6.11 1.41
C PHE A 19 0.44 7.53 0.98
N ALA A 20 0.53 7.84 -0.32
CA ALA A 20 0.09 9.12 -0.88
C ALA A 20 -1.43 9.34 -0.71
N VAL A 21 -2.25 8.33 -1.01
CA VAL A 21 -3.71 8.38 -0.85
C VAL A 21 -4.10 8.60 0.62
N LEU A 22 -3.47 7.89 1.56
CA LEU A 22 -3.70 8.08 3.00
C LEU A 22 -3.20 9.43 3.51
N SER A 23 -2.11 9.95 2.93
CA SER A 23 -1.65 11.30 3.22
C SER A 23 -2.69 12.33 2.82
N TRP A 24 -3.25 12.19 1.61
CA TRP A 24 -4.29 13.07 1.09
C TRP A 24 -5.62 12.97 1.87
N ILE A 25 -6.05 11.77 2.23
CA ILE A 25 -7.24 11.56 3.07
C ILE A 25 -7.07 12.19 4.44
N GLN A 26 -5.88 12.09 5.07
CA GLN A 26 -5.64 12.76 6.35
C GLN A 26 -5.74 14.28 6.22
N ASP A 27 -5.19 14.84 5.15
CA ASP A 27 -5.21 16.28 4.88
C ASP A 27 -6.65 16.79 4.68
N THR A 28 -7.49 16.00 4.00
CA THR A 28 -8.85 16.39 3.61
C THR A 28 -9.90 16.18 4.72
N PHE A 29 -9.79 15.09 5.49
CA PHE A 29 -10.78 14.73 6.50
C PHE A 29 -10.45 15.24 7.91
N LEU A 30 -9.42 16.07 8.08
CA LEU A 30 -8.96 16.62 9.37
C LEU A 30 -8.92 15.56 10.49
N THR A 31 -8.59 14.32 10.12
CA THR A 31 -8.72 13.17 11.00
C THR A 31 -7.46 13.05 11.83
N GLU A 32 -7.46 13.68 13.01
CA GLU A 32 -6.35 13.63 13.98
C GLU A 32 -6.05 12.20 14.47
N TRP A 33 -6.99 11.27 14.31
CA TRP A 33 -6.82 9.85 14.66
C TRP A 33 -5.79 9.12 13.79
N LEU A 34 -5.40 9.70 12.65
CA LEU A 34 -4.36 9.17 11.76
C LEU A 34 -2.97 9.80 11.99
N LEU A 35 -2.79 10.65 13.02
CA LEU A 35 -1.47 11.19 13.34
C LEU A 35 -0.52 10.10 13.89
N GLY A 36 0.67 9.99 13.28
CA GLY A 36 1.78 9.14 13.73
C GLY A 36 1.94 7.81 12.98
N TYR A 37 2.70 6.87 13.57
CA TYR A 37 3.06 5.58 12.97
C TYR A 37 1.86 4.72 12.51
N LYS A 38 0.66 4.98 13.06
CA LYS A 38 -0.60 4.34 12.69
C LYS A 38 -0.95 4.51 11.21
N LYS A 39 -0.57 5.64 10.60
CA LYS A 39 -0.76 5.93 9.18
C LYS A 39 -0.05 4.93 8.28
N GLY A 40 1.20 4.64 8.63
CA GLY A 40 2.03 3.65 7.93
C GLY A 40 1.51 2.24 8.13
N ILE A 41 1.02 1.89 9.33
CA ILE A 41 0.45 0.57 9.61
C ILE A 41 -0.86 0.36 8.83
N PHE A 42 -1.74 1.36 8.76
CA PHE A 42 -2.93 1.31 7.92
C PHE A 42 -2.57 1.21 6.43
N ALA A 43 -1.59 1.98 5.95
CA ALA A 43 -1.10 1.86 4.57
C ALA A 43 -0.57 0.47 4.26
N LEU A 44 0.13 -0.15 5.21
CA LEU A 44 0.70 -1.49 5.08
C LEU A 44 -0.41 -2.54 5.07
N ILE A 45 -1.41 -2.47 5.94
CA ILE A 45 -2.55 -3.40 5.98
C ILE A 45 -3.39 -3.29 4.70
N THR A 46 -3.77 -2.07 4.30
CA THR A 46 -4.58 -1.85 3.09
C THR A 46 -3.80 -2.20 1.82
N GLY A 47 -2.50 -1.86 1.77
CA GLY A 47 -1.60 -2.23 0.68
C GLY A 47 -1.35 -3.73 0.61
N PHE A 48 -1.26 -4.43 1.76
CA PHE A 48 -1.12 -5.88 1.82
C PHE A 48 -2.39 -6.60 1.36
N ILE A 49 -3.57 -6.14 1.79
CA ILE A 49 -4.87 -6.64 1.29
C ILE A 49 -4.98 -6.43 -0.21
N MET A 50 -4.55 -5.27 -0.72
CA MET A 50 -4.59 -4.97 -2.14
C MET A 50 -3.58 -5.82 -2.94
N TYR A 51 -2.40 -6.09 -2.39
CA TYR A 51 -1.42 -7.01 -2.98
C TYR A 51 -1.93 -8.46 -3.00
N GLU A 52 -2.52 -8.96 -1.91
CA GLU A 52 -3.11 -10.31 -1.90
C GLU A 52 -4.28 -10.44 -2.88
N CYS A 53 -5.08 -9.39 -3.09
CA CYS A 53 -6.21 -9.43 -4.02
C CYS A 53 -5.78 -9.28 -5.49
N LEU A 54 -4.86 -8.35 -5.80
CA LEU A 54 -4.40 -8.11 -7.17
C LEU A 54 -3.22 -8.99 -7.60
N ALA A 55 -2.17 -9.13 -6.78
CA ALA A 55 -0.94 -9.81 -7.18
C ALA A 55 -1.11 -11.33 -7.26
N LYS A 56 -1.93 -11.95 -6.41
CA LYS A 56 -2.30 -13.38 -6.59
C LYS A 56 -3.02 -13.62 -7.90
N LYS A 57 -3.89 -12.70 -8.31
CA LYS A 57 -4.69 -12.86 -9.52
C LYS A 57 -3.86 -12.72 -10.80
N THR A 58 -2.80 -11.92 -10.77
CA THR A 58 -1.86 -11.77 -11.90
C THR A 58 -0.84 -12.91 -11.98
N ILE A 59 -0.48 -13.56 -10.85
CA ILE A 59 0.48 -14.69 -10.83
C ILE A 59 -0.20 -16.04 -11.12
N SER A 60 -1.51 -16.15 -10.88
CA SER A 60 -2.27 -17.39 -11.09
C SER A 60 -2.86 -17.54 -12.51
N LYS A 61 -2.56 -16.63 -13.45
CA LYS A 61 -3.08 -16.67 -14.82
C LYS A 61 -1.97 -16.82 -15.84
#